data_AF-K1TIB8-F1
#
_entry.id   AF-K1TIB8-F1
#
_cell.length_a   1.000
_cell.length_b   1.000
_cell.length_c   1.000
_cell.angle_alpha   90.00
_cell.angle_beta   90.00
_cell.angle_gamma   90.00
#
_symmetry.space_group_name_H-M   'P 1'
#
loop_
_entity.id
_entity.type
_entity.pdbx_description
1 polymer ?
#
loop_
_entity_poly.entity_id
_entity_poly.type
_entity_poly.pdbx_seq_one_letter_code
_entity_poly.pdbx_strand_id
1 'polypeptide(L)'
;MCTGSGAIAVSLENFLGDKAEVFASDISTKALDVAKNNNEKNNTNVRFIESNLFENIQEQKFNIIVSNPPYIRSNVINNLPKQVQNEPHLALDGGEDGLKFYKKIIEQACNYIENGYLILEIGYDQKEDVENLLKENKNYSEIKTIQDLSGNDRCVIAKVGKI
;
A
#
# COMPACT_ATOMS: atom_id res chain seq x y z
N MET A 1 -0.49 -3.57 3.02
CA MET A 1 -1.19 -2.56 3.85
C MET A 1 -2.24 -1.85 3.00
N CYS A 2 -3.37 -1.45 3.60
CA CYS A 2 -4.54 -0.95 2.87
C CYS A 2 -5.05 -2.02 1.88
N THR A 3 -5.36 -3.21 2.41
CA THR A 3 -5.58 -4.38 1.56
C THR A 3 -6.88 -4.34 0.75
N GLY A 4 -7.85 -3.50 1.13
CA GLY A 4 -9.13 -3.40 0.43
C GLY A 4 -9.78 -4.77 0.29
N SER A 5 -10.09 -5.16 -0.95
CA SER A 5 -10.66 -6.46 -1.30
C SER A 5 -9.71 -7.65 -1.20
N GLY A 6 -8.45 -7.44 -0.76
CA GLY A 6 -7.43 -8.49 -0.71
C GLY A 6 -6.67 -8.70 -2.02
N ALA A 7 -6.95 -7.93 -3.08
CA ALA A 7 -6.46 -8.20 -4.43
C ALA A 7 -4.94 -8.44 -4.52
N ILE A 8 -4.12 -7.54 -3.94
CA ILE A 8 -2.66 -7.68 -3.92
C ILE A 8 -2.24 -8.86 -3.05
N ALA A 9 -2.73 -8.94 -1.81
CA ALA A 9 -2.30 -9.96 -0.85
C ALA A 9 -2.65 -11.38 -1.29
N VAL A 10 -3.88 -11.60 -1.75
CA VAL A 10 -4.35 -12.91 -2.24
C VAL A 10 -3.60 -13.32 -3.49
N SER A 11 -3.33 -12.38 -4.42
CA SER A 11 -2.54 -12.69 -5.62
C SER A 11 -1.10 -13.06 -5.30
N LEU A 12 -0.47 -12.36 -4.34
CA LEU A 12 0.89 -12.66 -3.90
C LEU A 12 0.97 -14.03 -3.21
N GLU A 13 0.02 -14.34 -2.34
CA GLU A 13 -0.03 -15.64 -1.67
C GLU A 13 -0.20 -16.77 -2.69
N ASN A 14 -1.15 -16.63 -3.61
CA ASN A 14 -1.38 -17.64 -4.63
C ASN A 14 -0.16 -17.85 -5.56
N PHE A 15 0.60 -16.79 -5.84
CA PHE A 15 1.78 -16.88 -6.71
C PHE A 15 3.02 -17.42 -6.00
N LEU A 16 3.22 -17.05 -4.73
CA LEU A 16 4.41 -17.41 -3.95
C LEU A 16 4.24 -18.73 -3.21
N GLY A 17 3.02 -19.06 -2.78
CA GLY A 17 2.69 -20.20 -1.94
C GLY A 17 3.61 -20.28 -0.72
N ASP A 18 4.14 -21.47 -0.44
CA ASP A 18 5.02 -21.76 0.70
C ASP A 18 6.34 -20.97 0.74
N LYS A 19 6.66 -20.20 -0.31
CA LYS A 19 7.87 -19.36 -0.35
C LYS A 19 7.72 -18.07 0.45
N ALA A 20 6.51 -17.67 0.81
CA ALA A 20 6.27 -16.43 1.54
C ALA A 20 5.06 -16.55 2.47
N GLU A 21 5.18 -15.94 3.64
CA GLU A 21 4.06 -15.71 4.53
C GLU A 21 3.44 -14.33 4.22
N VAL A 22 2.15 -14.30 3.92
CA VAL A 22 1.48 -13.06 3.51
C VAL A 22 0.56 -12.55 4.61
N PHE A 23 0.82 -11.32 5.04
CA PHE A 23 -0.03 -10.56 5.96
C PHE A 23 -0.71 -9.42 5.20
N ALA A 24 -1.98 -9.19 5.51
CA ALA A 24 -2.79 -8.13 4.92
C ALA A 24 -3.49 -7.33 6.01
N SER A 25 -3.42 -6.01 5.91
CA SER A 25 -4.06 -5.13 6.88
C SER A 25 -4.93 -4.07 6.24
N ASP A 26 -6.04 -3.77 6.90
CA ASP A 26 -6.93 -2.66 6.55
C ASP A 26 -7.57 -2.08 7.82
N ILE A 27 -7.93 -0.81 7.77
CA ILE A 27 -8.69 -0.15 8.84
C ILE A 27 -10.18 -0.50 8.77
N SER A 28 -10.67 -0.93 7.60
CA SER A 28 -12.08 -1.23 7.37
C SER A 28 -12.36 -2.72 7.57
N THR A 29 -13.09 -3.05 8.63
CA THR A 29 -13.61 -4.41 8.87
C THR A 29 -14.40 -4.95 7.67
N LYS A 30 -15.21 -4.10 7.03
CA LYS A 30 -15.96 -4.45 5.82
C LYS A 30 -15.04 -4.83 4.66
N ALA A 31 -13.92 -4.13 4.49
CA ALA A 31 -12.94 -4.47 3.46
C ALA A 31 -12.28 -5.82 3.78
N LEU A 32 -11.93 -6.06 5.05
CA LEU A 32 -11.37 -7.33 5.50
C LEU A 32 -12.34 -8.50 5.31
N ASP A 33 -13.64 -8.31 5.49
CA ASP A 33 -14.64 -9.36 5.22
C ASP A 33 -14.65 -9.75 3.74
N VAL A 34 -14.58 -8.76 2.84
CA VAL A 34 -14.44 -9.02 1.40
C VAL A 34 -13.11 -9.72 1.09
N ALA A 35 -12.02 -9.28 1.71
CA ALA A 35 -10.70 -9.87 1.50
C ALA A 35 -10.63 -11.33 1.98
N LYS A 36 -11.23 -11.66 3.13
CA LYS A 36 -11.34 -13.03 3.64
C LYS A 36 -12.15 -13.93 2.71
N ASN A 37 -13.29 -13.45 2.22
CA ASN A 37 -14.09 -14.18 1.23
C ASN A 37 -13.31 -14.44 -0.07
N ASN A 38 -12.56 -13.45 -0.56
CA ASN A 38 -11.70 -13.63 -1.73
C ASN A 38 -10.54 -14.60 -1.46
N ASN A 39 -9.97 -14.58 -0.26
CA ASN A 39 -8.94 -15.53 0.16
C ASN A 39 -9.48 -16.98 0.16
N GLU A 40 -10.67 -17.20 0.73
CA GLU A 40 -11.32 -18.52 0.70
C GLU A 40 -11.61 -18.98 -0.73
N LYS A 41 -12.17 -18.12 -1.59
CA LYS A 41 -12.47 -18.45 -2.99
C LYS A 41 -11.24 -18.84 -3.81
N ASN A 42 -10.08 -18.27 -3.49
CA ASN A 42 -8.83 -18.55 -4.19
C ASN A 42 -7.98 -19.64 -3.51
N ASN A 43 -8.46 -20.22 -2.39
CA ASN A 43 -7.75 -21.24 -1.61
C ASN A 43 -6.36 -20.76 -1.13
N THR A 44 -6.25 -19.51 -0.73
CA THR A 44 -5.02 -18.88 -0.23
C THR A 44 -5.01 -18.82 1.30
N ASN A 45 -3.84 -18.63 1.90
CA ASN A 45 -3.66 -18.57 3.36
C ASN A 45 -3.12 -17.22 3.87
N VAL A 46 -3.77 -16.12 3.48
CA VAL A 46 -3.40 -14.77 3.92
C VAL A 46 -3.83 -14.53 5.37
N ARG A 47 -2.95 -13.94 6.18
CA ARG A 47 -3.25 -13.50 7.56
C ARG A 47 -3.78 -12.07 7.59
N PHE A 48 -5.04 -11.90 7.97
CA PHE A 48 -5.71 -10.61 8.00
C PHE A 48 -5.65 -9.93 9.37
N ILE A 49 -5.29 -8.64 9.39
CA ILE A 49 -5.18 -7.83 10.60
C ILE A 49 -5.99 -6.53 10.43
N GLU A 50 -6.92 -6.26 11.33
CA GLU A 50 -7.54 -4.94 11.43
C GLU A 50 -6.55 -3.96 12.04
N SER A 51 -6.13 -2.96 11.26
CA SER A 51 -5.10 -2.00 11.68
C SER A 51 -5.24 -0.69 10.92
N ASN A 52 -5.16 0.43 11.63
CA ASN A 52 -4.87 1.71 11.01
C ASN A 52 -3.37 1.79 10.70
N LEU A 53 -3.02 1.57 9.43
CA LEU A 53 -1.63 1.43 8.99
C LEU A 53 -0.87 0.40 9.87
N PHE A 54 0.07 0.86 10.68
CA PHE A 54 0.94 0.04 11.52
C PHE A 54 0.44 -0.16 12.97
N GLU A 55 -0.63 0.52 13.41
CA GLU A 55 -1.04 0.57 14.82
C GLU A 55 -1.21 -0.81 15.49
N ASN A 56 -1.78 -1.79 14.79
CA ASN A 56 -1.97 -3.15 15.29
C ASN A 56 -1.01 -4.17 14.66
N ILE A 57 0.01 -3.71 13.94
CA ILE A 57 1.06 -4.56 13.39
C ILE A 57 2.10 -4.75 14.48
N GLN A 58 2.12 -5.95 15.06
CA GLN A 58 3.11 -6.35 16.08
C GLN A 58 4.53 -6.42 15.48
N GLU A 59 5.56 -6.71 16.29
CA GLU A 59 7.00 -6.73 15.95
C GLU A 59 7.41 -7.81 14.91
N GLN A 60 6.66 -7.93 13.82
CA GLN A 60 6.99 -8.71 12.65
C GLN A 60 7.95 -7.89 11.79
N LYS A 61 9.10 -8.50 11.47
CA LYS A 61 10.02 -7.96 10.48
C LYS A 61 9.68 -8.54 9.11
N PHE A 62 9.18 -7.69 8.22
CA PHE A 62 8.86 -8.07 6.84
C PHE A 62 10.08 -7.88 5.93
N ASN A 63 10.16 -8.70 4.87
CA ASN A 63 11.10 -8.47 3.77
C ASN A 63 10.55 -7.47 2.75
N ILE A 64 9.23 -7.40 2.60
CA ILE A 64 8.57 -6.50 1.66
C ILE A 64 7.30 -5.95 2.31
N ILE A 65 7.08 -4.64 2.20
CA ILE A 65 5.77 -4.03 2.45
C ILE A 65 5.26 -3.48 1.13
N VAL A 66 4.05 -3.88 0.77
CA VAL A 66 3.32 -3.37 -0.39
C VAL A 66 2.09 -2.59 0.09
N SER A 67 1.83 -1.43 -0.50
CA SER A 67 0.61 -0.68 -0.21
C SER A 67 0.07 0.05 -1.44
N ASN A 68 -1.25 -0.01 -1.60
CA ASN A 68 -2.02 0.91 -2.42
C ASN A 68 -2.87 1.77 -1.47
N PRO A 69 -2.30 2.83 -0.86
CA PRO A 69 -3.04 3.67 0.07
C PRO A 69 -3.94 4.67 -0.67
N PRO A 70 -4.93 5.27 0.00
CA PRO A 70 -5.68 6.40 -0.57
C PRO A 70 -4.75 7.55 -0.94
N TYR A 71 -4.90 8.08 -2.17
CA TYR A 71 -3.97 9.07 -2.72
C TYR A 71 -4.65 10.24 -3.44
N ILE A 72 -5.98 10.26 -3.50
CA ILE A 72 -6.70 11.31 -4.21
C ILE A 72 -6.76 12.56 -3.34
N ARG A 73 -6.41 13.72 -3.91
CA ARG A 73 -6.55 15.02 -3.25
C ARG A 73 -8.00 15.29 -2.88
N SER A 74 -8.27 15.72 -1.64
CA SER A 74 -9.63 15.89 -1.13
C SER A 74 -10.50 16.81 -2.01
N ASN A 75 -9.90 17.86 -2.59
CA ASN A 75 -10.59 18.81 -3.47
C ASN A 75 -10.96 18.25 -4.86
N VAL A 76 -10.38 17.12 -5.28
CA VAL A 76 -10.65 16.48 -6.57
C VAL A 76 -11.80 15.46 -6.46
N ILE A 77 -12.06 14.91 -5.28
CA ILE A 77 -12.99 13.79 -5.08
C ILE A 77 -14.38 14.06 -5.66
N ASN A 78 -14.93 15.26 -5.44
CA ASN A 78 -16.26 15.63 -5.94
C ASN A 78 -16.34 15.77 -7.48
N ASN A 79 -15.19 15.84 -8.15
CA ASN A 79 -15.08 15.94 -9.61
C ASN A 79 -14.76 14.61 -10.28
N LEU A 80 -14.58 13.52 -9.51
CA LEU A 80 -14.29 12.20 -10.07
C LEU A 80 -15.49 11.63 -10.83
N PRO A 81 -15.29 10.64 -11.72
CA PRO A 81 -16.40 9.90 -12.30
C PRO A 81 -17.31 9.32 -11.21
N LYS A 82 -18.64 9.32 -11.43
CA LYS A 82 -19.64 8.87 -10.44
C LYS A 82 -19.37 7.46 -9.88
N GLN A 83 -18.82 6.56 -10.70
CA GLN A 83 -18.45 5.21 -10.25
C GLN A 83 -17.37 5.25 -9.17
N VAL A 84 -16.37 6.11 -9.31
CA VAL A 84 -15.31 6.28 -8.30
C VAL A 84 -15.85 6.99 -7.06
N GLN A 85 -16.74 7.98 -7.23
CA GLN A 85 -17.40 8.62 -6.08
C GLN A 85 -18.26 7.66 -5.23
N ASN A 86 -18.71 6.53 -5.80
CA ASN A 86 -19.46 5.51 -5.07
C ASN A 86 -18.56 4.59 -4.23
N GLU A 87 -17.23 4.67 -4.37
CA GLU A 87 -16.32 3.96 -3.48
C GLU A 87 -16.31 4.62 -2.09
N PRO A 88 -15.99 3.85 -1.02
CA PRO A 88 -15.88 4.42 0.32
C PRO A 88 -14.91 5.59 0.35
N HIS A 89 -15.33 6.73 0.90
CA HIS A 89 -14.48 7.94 0.98
C HIS A 89 -13.11 7.67 1.63
N LEU A 90 -13.08 6.79 2.64
CA LEU A 90 -11.85 6.34 3.32
C LEU A 90 -10.84 5.66 2.40
N ALA A 91 -11.29 5.04 1.30
CA ALA A 91 -10.44 4.41 0.30
C ALA A 91 -9.90 5.42 -0.73
N LEU A 92 -10.49 6.61 -0.82
CA LEU A 92 -10.15 7.62 -1.84
C LEU A 92 -9.28 8.75 -1.29
N ASP A 93 -9.66 9.31 -0.14
CA ASP A 93 -9.12 10.58 0.35
C ASP A 93 -7.71 10.47 0.92
N GLY A 94 -6.72 10.90 0.13
CA GLY A 94 -5.31 11.01 0.51
C GLY A 94 -4.97 12.32 1.24
N GLY A 95 -5.96 13.15 1.59
CA GLY A 95 -5.78 14.47 2.19
C GLY A 95 -5.60 15.58 1.16
N GLU A 96 -5.24 16.78 1.64
CA GLU A 96 -5.19 17.99 0.80
C GLU A 96 -4.26 17.87 -0.41
N ASP A 97 -3.07 17.29 -0.21
CA ASP A 97 -2.07 17.05 -1.24
C ASP A 97 -2.09 15.63 -1.82
N GLY A 98 -2.91 14.74 -1.26
CA GLY A 98 -2.96 13.32 -1.62
C GLY A 98 -1.81 12.49 -1.03
N LEU A 99 -0.96 13.09 -0.18
CA LEU A 99 0.28 12.47 0.31
C LEU A 99 0.23 12.04 1.78
N LYS A 100 -0.90 12.24 2.46
CA LYS A 100 -1.07 11.96 3.90
C LYS A 100 -0.62 10.56 4.28
N PHE A 101 -1.03 9.56 3.52
CA PHE A 101 -0.71 8.16 3.82
C PHE A 101 0.70 7.78 3.40
N TYR A 102 1.22 8.30 2.28
CA TYR A 102 2.62 8.10 1.90
C TYR A 102 3.57 8.59 2.98
N LYS A 103 3.36 9.81 3.50
CA LYS A 103 4.17 10.38 4.60
C LYS A 103 4.23 9.44 5.80
N LYS A 104 3.07 8.96 6.28
CA LYS A 104 2.99 8.03 7.41
C LYS A 104 3.64 6.68 7.13
N ILE A 105 3.42 6.11 5.93
CA ILE A 105 3.95 4.80 5.57
C ILE A 105 5.48 4.85 5.45
N ILE A 106 6.00 5.85 4.75
CA ILE A 106 7.45 6.05 4.57
C ILE A 106 8.13 6.32 5.93
N GLU A 107 7.51 7.07 6.82
CA GLU A 107 8.06 7.30 8.17
C GLU A 107 8.16 6.01 8.99
N GLN A 108 7.16 5.13 8.91
CA GLN A 108 7.05 3.99 9.83
C GLN A 108 7.61 2.68 9.26
N ALA A 109 7.61 2.47 7.94
CA ALA A 109 7.95 1.17 7.35
C ALA A 109 9.38 0.70 7.68
N CYS A 110 10.33 1.61 7.92
CA CYS A 110 11.69 1.25 8.34
C CYS A 110 11.77 0.58 9.72
N ASN A 111 10.74 0.73 10.56
CA ASN A 111 10.66 0.02 11.85
C ASN A 111 10.25 -1.45 11.68
N TYR A 112 9.67 -1.79 10.52
CA TYR A 112 9.12 -3.11 10.21
C TYR A 112 9.91 -3.84 9.12
N ILE A 113 10.85 -3.17 8.45
CA ILE A 113 11.75 -3.76 7.45
C ILE A 113 13.19 -3.45 7.84
N GLU A 114 13.94 -4.49 8.22
CA GLU A 114 15.37 -4.36 8.51
C GLU A 114 16.21 -4.30 7.22
N ASN A 115 15.93 -5.21 6.29
CA ASN A 115 16.57 -5.27 4.97
C ASN A 115 15.56 -5.82 3.97
N GLY A 116 15.00 -4.94 3.15
CA GLY A 116 13.90 -5.31 2.28
C GLY A 116 13.47 -4.21 1.31
N TYR A 117 12.20 -4.22 0.91
CA TYR A 117 11.65 -3.23 -0.02
C TYR A 117 10.31 -2.67 0.46
N LEU A 118 10.14 -1.36 0.27
CA LEU A 118 8.84 -0.70 0.33
C LEU A 118 8.37 -0.47 -1.11
N ILE A 119 7.13 -0.89 -1.39
CA ILE A 119 6.51 -0.80 -2.72
C ILE A 119 5.17 -0.07 -2.57
N LEU A 120 5.02 1.04 -3.26
CA LEU A 120 3.87 1.93 -3.16
C LEU A 120 3.22 2.12 -4.52
N GLU A 121 1.91 1.90 -4.60
CA GLU A 121 1.12 2.40 -5.73
C GLU A 121 0.89 3.91 -5.55
N ILE A 122 1.00 4.67 -6.65
CA ILE A 122 0.88 6.13 -6.68
C ILE A 122 -0.13 6.61 -7.72
N GLY A 123 -0.68 7.81 -7.49
CA GLY A 123 -1.34 8.59 -8.54
C GLY A 123 -0.37 8.91 -9.69
N TYR A 124 -0.91 9.07 -10.91
CA TYR A 124 -0.07 9.24 -12.12
C TYR A 124 0.76 10.53 -12.09
N ASP A 125 0.35 11.51 -11.29
CA ASP A 125 0.98 12.83 -11.12
C ASP A 125 1.79 12.95 -9.83
N GLN A 126 1.97 11.86 -9.06
CA GLN A 126 2.56 11.91 -7.70
C GLN A 126 3.97 11.35 -7.60
N LYS A 127 4.59 10.97 -8.73
CA LYS A 127 5.93 10.37 -8.74
C LYS A 127 6.96 11.24 -8.03
N GLU A 128 7.11 12.48 -8.45
CA GLU A 128 8.15 13.37 -7.92
C GLU A 128 7.97 13.59 -6.43
N ASP A 129 6.73 13.83 -5.98
CA ASP A 129 6.39 14.01 -4.57
C ASP A 129 6.76 12.80 -3.72
N VAL A 130 6.36 11.59 -4.14
CA VAL A 130 6.62 10.36 -3.38
C VAL A 130 8.10 9.98 -3.41
N GLU A 131 8.78 10.14 -4.54
CA GLU A 131 10.23 9.93 -4.61
C GLU A 131 10.99 10.91 -3.72
N ASN A 132 10.57 12.17 -3.63
CA ASN A 132 11.22 13.17 -2.76
C ASN A 132 11.04 12.82 -1.28
N LEU A 133 9.84 12.40 -0.86
CA LEU A 133 9.61 11.90 0.51
C LEU A 133 10.54 10.73 0.88
N LEU A 134 10.80 9.82 -0.07
CA LEU A 134 11.74 8.72 0.11
C LEU A 134 13.19 9.22 0.16
N LYS A 135 13.60 10.12 -0.74
CA LYS A 135 14.97 10.68 -0.81
C LYS A 135 15.35 11.48 0.44
N GLU A 136 14.39 12.18 1.04
CA GLU A 136 14.57 12.94 2.28
C GLU A 136 14.76 12.03 3.51
N ASN A 137 14.34 10.77 3.42
CA ASN A 137 14.43 9.80 4.50
C ASN A 137 15.65 8.86 4.32
N LYS A 138 16.61 8.96 5.25
CA LYS A 138 17.89 8.23 5.21
C LYS A 138 17.79 6.70 5.31
N ASN A 139 16.60 6.16 5.59
CA ASN A 139 16.38 4.70 5.66
C ASN A 139 16.06 4.07 4.30
N TYR A 140 15.97 4.88 3.23
CA TYR A 140 15.60 4.42 1.89
C TYR A 140 16.69 4.72 0.86
N SER A 141 16.88 3.79 -0.06
CA SER A 141 17.81 3.89 -1.18
C SER A 141 17.26 3.20 -2.43
N GLU A 142 18.01 3.24 -3.54
CA GLU A 142 17.66 2.56 -4.80
C GLU A 142 16.22 2.81 -5.29
N ILE A 143 15.76 4.06 -5.19
CA ILE A 143 14.40 4.45 -5.53
C ILE A 143 14.19 4.31 -7.04
N LYS A 144 13.16 3.57 -7.44
CA LYS A 144 12.81 3.30 -8.84
C LYS A 144 11.31 3.42 -9.00
N THR A 145 10.89 3.95 -10.14
CA THR A 145 9.46 4.05 -10.50
C THR A 145 9.18 3.20 -11.73
N ILE A 146 8.11 2.40 -11.66
CA ILE A 146 7.63 1.52 -12.72
C ILE A 146 6.32 2.10 -13.27
N GLN A 147 6.22 2.11 -14.60
CA GLN A 147 5.03 2.53 -15.31
C GLN A 147 4.04 1.38 -15.49
N ASP A 148 2.74 1.70 -15.48
CA ASP A 148 1.68 0.77 -15.87
C ASP A 148 1.65 0.54 -17.39
N LEU A 149 0.78 -0.37 -17.85
CA LEU A 149 0.64 -0.70 -19.28
C LEU A 149 0.17 0.47 -20.15
N SER A 150 -0.35 1.54 -19.54
CA SER A 150 -0.75 2.77 -20.24
C SER A 150 0.36 3.81 -20.26
N GLY A 151 1.55 3.48 -19.75
CA GLY A 151 2.71 4.37 -19.71
C GLY A 151 2.67 5.42 -18.59
N ASN A 152 1.75 5.30 -17.62
CA ASN A 152 1.73 6.21 -16.47
C ASN A 152 2.61 5.68 -15.36
N ASP A 153 3.33 6.57 -14.68
CA ASP A 153 4.03 6.22 -13.44
C ASP A 153 3.02 5.71 -12.41
N ARG A 154 3.26 4.51 -11.86
CA ARG A 154 2.26 3.83 -11.02
C ARG A 154 2.82 3.21 -9.76
N CYS A 155 4.06 2.71 -9.80
CA CYS A 155 4.61 1.97 -8.68
C CYS A 155 6.00 2.48 -8.33
N VAL A 156 6.17 3.00 -7.12
CA VAL A 156 7.47 3.41 -6.57
C VAL A 156 8.01 2.29 -5.69
N ILE A 157 9.25 1.89 -5.94
CA ILE A 157 9.98 0.87 -5.19
C ILE A 157 11.17 1.55 -4.53
N ALA A 158 11.38 1.30 -3.25
CA ALA A 158 12.56 1.73 -2.53
C ALA A 158 13.15 0.59 -1.71
N LYS A 159 14.47 0.47 -1.71
CA LYS A 159 15.20 -0.40 -0.81
C LYS A 159 15.13 0.19 0.60
N VAL A 160 14.76 -0.63 1.59
CA VAL A 160 14.83 -0.25 3.00
C VAL A 160 16.09 -0.84 3.62
N GLY A 161 16.81 0.01 4.35
CA GLY A 161 18.02 -0.30 5.09
C GLY A 161 18.77 1.00 5.42
N LYS A 162 19.36 1.09 6.63
CA LYS A 162 20.18 2.25 6.99
C LYS A 162 21.37 2.33 6.04
N ILE A 163 21.47 3.44 5.31
CA ILE A 163 22.67 3.83 4.57
C ILE A 163 23.76 4.23 5.57
#